data_AF-A0A524FQZ3-F1
#
_entry.id   AF-A0A524FQZ3-F1
#
_cell.length_a   1.000
_cell.length_b   1.000
_cell.length_c   1.000
_cell.angle_alpha   90.00
_cell.angle_beta   90.00
_cell.angle_gamma   90.00
#
_symmetry.space_group_name_H-M   'P 1'
#
loop_
_entity.id
_entity.type
_entity.pdbx_description
1 polymer ?
#
loop_
_entity_poly.entity_id
_entity_poly.type
_entity_poly.pdbx_seq_one_letter_code
_entity_poly.pdbx_strand_id
1 'polypeptide(L)'
;MGKIISKKYLYISIIIFILCPFTLFNNYYLDNNNPNISIRINALADSAPNEDWDDLPDIPYDNLNERWYNPKIEMLIITNNSQDFIDAVTPLMDWKNQKGVKTIILTKNPGDGPEEIRNMIKYYYETEDIKWVLLAGDAESGLIPIREVLNDDVGFWGESEKVGDPEYKPTDYYYADLTGTWDSNGNGVYGESAFKTGGQDEIDWIPEVYVGRLPAGNAIELGEMINKTLKYETEPFIGEWMENMLLAGGISDLPGEEGDPDGEDEARLTSFIWQHYTQYEMNFTHLCNFNTGYYTPPGTYSSLTQINFNNSFTSGYSTIIFAGHGNFDSYVDKNPLGGFRTIFTSDDAGNSNNFDMPSLIYADACSTSTFDQNDNNIGEILIK
;
A
#
# COMPACT_ATOMS: atom_id res chain seq x y z
N MET A 1 65.27 0.75 -9.88
CA MET A 1 65.11 -0.14 -11.04
C MET A 1 63.72 -0.76 -10.93
N GLY A 2 62.73 -0.12 -11.54
CA GLY A 2 61.32 -0.49 -11.41
C GLY A 2 60.98 -1.74 -12.20
N LYS A 3 60.07 -2.56 -11.68
CA LYS A 3 59.30 -3.52 -12.48
C LYS A 3 57.84 -3.07 -12.45
N ILE A 4 57.45 -2.45 -13.56
CA ILE A 4 56.06 -2.21 -13.95
C ILE A 4 55.46 -3.60 -14.21
N ILE A 5 54.56 -4.05 -13.34
CA ILE A 5 53.68 -5.17 -13.64
C ILE A 5 52.48 -4.55 -14.34
N SER A 6 52.37 -4.84 -15.64
CA SER A 6 51.34 -4.27 -16.52
C SER A 6 49.93 -4.63 -16.06
N LYS A 7 49.03 -3.65 -16.01
CA LYS A 7 47.59 -3.72 -15.67
C LYS A 7 46.76 -4.75 -16.46
N LYS A 8 47.33 -5.51 -17.41
CA LYS A 8 46.61 -6.45 -18.28
C LYS A 8 46.25 -7.81 -17.65
N TYR A 9 46.81 -8.17 -16.49
CA TYR A 9 46.58 -9.51 -15.90
C TYR A 9 45.64 -9.55 -14.68
N LEU A 10 45.10 -8.41 -14.24
CA LEU A 10 44.16 -8.36 -13.11
C LEU A 10 42.68 -8.47 -13.53
N TYR A 11 42.37 -8.28 -14.82
CA TYR A 11 40.99 -8.19 -15.32
C TYR A 11 40.42 -9.49 -15.91
N ILE A 12 41.16 -10.62 -15.84
CA ILE A 12 40.67 -11.92 -16.36
C ILE A 12 40.00 -12.76 -15.25
N SER A 13 40.03 -12.33 -13.98
CA SER A 13 39.42 -13.07 -12.86
C SER A 13 38.06 -12.54 -12.39
N ILE A 14 37.48 -11.52 -13.05
CA ILE A 14 36.16 -10.97 -12.68
C ILE A 14 35.24 -10.94 -13.90
N ILE A 15 35.04 -12.10 -14.53
CA ILE A 15 33.84 -12.38 -15.33
C ILE A 15 33.48 -13.84 -15.05
N ILE A 16 32.77 -14.07 -13.95
CA ILE A 16 31.84 -15.17 -13.66
C ILE A 16 31.33 -14.85 -12.24
N PHE A 17 30.01 -14.98 -12.03
CA PHE A 17 29.22 -14.45 -10.91
C PHE A 17 28.80 -12.98 -11.03
N ILE A 18 27.80 -12.73 -11.88
CA ILE A 18 26.56 -12.03 -11.52
C ILE A 18 25.54 -12.35 -12.62
N LEU A 19 24.32 -12.72 -12.21
CA LEU A 19 23.13 -13.08 -13.00
C LEU A 19 23.10 -14.51 -13.59
N CYS A 20 22.69 -15.47 -12.76
CA CYS A 20 21.96 -16.65 -13.23
C CYS A 20 20.87 -16.97 -12.19
N PRO A 21 19.57 -16.94 -12.53
CA PRO A 21 18.60 -17.66 -11.73
C PRO A 21 18.89 -19.15 -11.94
N PHE A 22 19.11 -19.89 -10.85
CA PHE A 22 19.28 -21.33 -10.89
C PHE A 22 18.02 -21.98 -11.48
N THR A 23 18.03 -22.31 -12.77
CA THR A 23 17.35 -23.50 -13.31
C THR A 23 18.03 -23.98 -14.59
N LEU A 24 18.27 -25.31 -14.64
CA LEU A 24 18.69 -26.13 -15.78
C LEU A 24 20.16 -26.02 -16.23
N PHE A 25 21.05 -26.65 -15.45
CA PHE A 25 22.30 -27.20 -15.98
C PHE A 25 21.99 -28.35 -16.95
N ASN A 26 22.03 -28.08 -18.25
CA ASN A 26 22.24 -29.10 -19.26
C ASN A 26 23.74 -29.14 -19.57
N ASN A 27 24.38 -30.27 -19.28
CA ASN A 27 25.81 -30.50 -19.52
C ASN A 27 26.12 -30.44 -21.03
N TYR A 28 26.57 -29.29 -21.53
CA TYR A 28 27.37 -29.25 -22.75
C TYR A 28 28.83 -29.33 -22.37
N TYR A 29 29.39 -30.54 -22.52
CA TYR A 29 30.82 -30.75 -22.63
C TYR A 29 31.36 -29.88 -23.77
N LEU A 30 32.14 -28.85 -23.45
CA LEU A 30 32.92 -28.10 -24.44
C LEU A 30 34.06 -29.00 -24.94
N ASP A 31 33.90 -29.51 -26.16
CA ASP A 31 34.97 -30.19 -26.89
C ASP A 31 36.00 -29.15 -27.34
N ASN A 32 37.11 -29.05 -26.59
CA ASN A 32 38.22 -28.13 -26.82
C ASN A 32 39.04 -28.42 -28.11
N ASN A 33 38.59 -29.33 -28.98
CA ASN A 33 39.34 -29.74 -30.18
C ASN A 33 38.75 -29.25 -31.50
N ASN A 34 37.85 -28.26 -31.52
CA ASN A 34 37.36 -27.69 -32.78
C ASN A 34 38.17 -26.45 -33.22
N PRO A 35 39.14 -26.58 -34.16
CA PRO A 35 39.98 -25.46 -34.59
C PRO A 35 39.20 -24.33 -35.26
N ASN A 36 37.94 -24.54 -35.65
CA ASN A 36 37.11 -23.49 -36.27
C ASN A 36 36.55 -22.47 -35.26
N ILE A 37 36.44 -22.83 -33.98
CA ILE A 37 35.94 -21.91 -32.93
C ILE A 37 37.04 -20.95 -32.48
N SER A 38 38.26 -21.44 -32.29
CA SER A 38 39.43 -20.61 -31.95
C SER A 38 39.78 -19.62 -33.07
N ILE A 39 39.57 -19.99 -34.34
CA ILE A 39 39.77 -19.09 -35.49
C ILE A 39 38.73 -17.95 -35.51
N ARG A 40 37.46 -18.20 -35.15
CA ARG A 40 36.42 -17.16 -35.14
C ARG A 40 36.56 -16.16 -34.00
N ILE A 41 37.05 -16.60 -32.83
CA ILE A 41 37.30 -15.70 -31.69
C ILE A 41 38.48 -14.76 -31.99
N ASN A 42 39.56 -15.28 -32.60
CA ASN A 42 40.70 -14.46 -32.98
C ASN A 42 40.35 -13.47 -34.10
N ALA A 43 39.54 -13.87 -35.08
CA ALA A 43 39.12 -12.99 -36.17
C ALA A 43 38.23 -11.82 -35.71
N LEU A 44 37.40 -12.00 -34.68
CA LEU A 44 36.58 -10.93 -34.10
C LEU A 44 37.43 -9.98 -33.23
N ALA A 45 38.39 -10.52 -32.48
CA ALA A 45 39.34 -9.72 -31.69
C ALA A 45 40.27 -8.86 -32.56
N ASP A 46 40.71 -9.37 -33.71
CA ASP A 46 41.57 -8.63 -34.66
C ASP A 46 40.79 -7.61 -35.52
N SER A 47 39.45 -7.67 -35.53
CA SER A 47 38.57 -6.71 -36.23
C SER A 47 37.94 -5.68 -35.30
N ALA A 48 38.14 -5.79 -33.99
CA ALA A 48 37.69 -4.77 -33.05
C ALA A 48 38.44 -3.48 -33.39
N PRO A 49 37.74 -2.36 -33.66
CA PRO A 49 38.40 -1.07 -33.81
C PRO A 49 39.29 -0.86 -32.58
N ASN A 50 40.48 -0.31 -32.80
CA ASN A 50 41.38 0.10 -31.73
C ASN A 50 40.76 1.33 -31.07
N GLU A 51 39.64 1.13 -30.36
CA GLU A 51 38.92 2.16 -29.65
C GLU A 51 39.84 2.70 -28.56
N ASP A 52 39.95 4.01 -28.54
CA ASP A 52 40.74 4.73 -27.57
C ASP A 52 40.01 4.64 -26.23
N TRP A 53 40.41 3.67 -25.40
CA TRP A 53 39.81 3.44 -24.08
C TRP A 53 40.10 4.61 -23.12
N ASP A 54 40.98 5.54 -23.49
CA ASP A 54 41.27 6.76 -22.74
C ASP A 54 40.12 7.79 -22.81
N ASP A 55 39.15 7.61 -23.72
CA ASP A 55 37.93 8.43 -23.82
C ASP A 55 36.74 7.88 -23.02
N LEU A 56 36.91 6.75 -22.30
CA LEU A 56 35.87 6.28 -21.40
C LEU A 56 35.79 7.19 -20.17
N PRO A 57 34.58 7.63 -19.77
CA PRO A 57 34.43 8.43 -18.56
C PRO A 57 34.94 7.64 -17.35
N ASP A 58 35.69 8.31 -16.48
CA ASP A 58 36.11 7.75 -15.21
C ASP A 58 34.88 7.28 -14.43
N ILE A 59 34.90 6.02 -14.01
CA ILE A 59 33.85 5.47 -13.14
C ILE A 59 34.03 6.10 -11.77
N PRO A 60 33.03 6.83 -11.23
CA PRO A 60 33.15 7.50 -9.93
C PRO A 60 32.94 6.46 -8.82
N TYR A 61 33.96 5.62 -8.59
CA TYR A 61 33.90 4.50 -7.65
C TYR A 61 33.53 4.95 -6.24
N ASP A 62 33.97 6.12 -5.79
CA ASP A 62 33.63 6.62 -4.45
C ASP A 62 32.13 6.94 -4.32
N ASN A 63 31.54 7.63 -5.29
CA ASN A 63 30.10 7.92 -5.30
C ASN A 63 29.26 6.64 -5.46
N LEU A 64 29.72 5.70 -6.30
CA LEU A 64 29.06 4.42 -6.46
C LEU A 64 29.15 3.60 -5.17
N ASN A 65 30.32 3.53 -4.56
CA ASN A 65 30.52 2.83 -3.29
C ASN A 65 29.69 3.47 -2.18
N GLU A 66 29.64 4.79 -2.06
CA GLU A 66 28.81 5.45 -1.04
C GLU A 66 27.33 5.15 -1.26
N ARG A 67 26.84 5.21 -2.50
CA ARG A 67 25.46 4.88 -2.85
C ARG A 67 25.12 3.40 -2.64
N TRP A 68 26.08 2.50 -2.81
CA TRP A 68 25.88 1.05 -2.73
C TRP A 68 26.08 0.50 -1.32
N TYR A 69 27.03 1.06 -0.56
CA TYR A 69 27.39 0.61 0.79
C TYR A 69 26.75 1.43 1.91
N ASN A 70 26.23 2.63 1.61
CA ASN A 70 25.45 3.42 2.55
C ASN A 70 24.18 3.97 1.88
N PRO A 71 23.21 3.10 1.53
CA PRO A 71 21.95 3.56 0.96
C PRO A 71 21.28 4.56 1.91
N LYS A 72 20.58 5.55 1.37
CA LYS A 72 19.75 6.46 2.17
C LYS A 72 18.60 5.70 2.82
N ILE A 73 18.07 6.23 3.91
CA ILE A 73 16.86 5.66 4.53
C ILE A 73 15.69 5.86 3.56
N GLU A 74 14.93 4.80 3.29
CA GLU A 74 13.78 4.83 2.38
C GLU A 74 12.44 4.73 3.12
N MET A 75 12.42 4.05 4.27
CA MET A 75 11.22 3.83 5.07
C MET A 75 11.44 4.14 6.54
N LEU A 76 10.44 4.78 7.16
CA LEU A 76 10.33 4.93 8.60
C LEU A 76 9.24 4.03 9.15
N ILE A 77 9.51 3.33 10.24
CA ILE A 77 8.48 2.77 11.11
C ILE A 77 8.42 3.64 12.37
N ILE A 78 7.27 4.27 12.63
CA ILE A 78 7.06 5.14 13.78
C ILE A 78 6.14 4.44 14.77
N THR A 79 6.61 4.21 15.98
CA THR A 79 5.83 3.55 17.05
C THR A 79 5.92 4.31 18.37
N ASN A 80 5.23 3.85 19.42
CA ASN A 80 5.41 4.42 20.75
C ASN A 80 6.76 4.00 21.36
N ASN A 81 7.16 4.62 22.47
CA ASN A 81 8.45 4.34 23.11
C ASN A 81 8.45 3.06 23.98
N SER A 82 7.46 2.17 23.82
CA SER A 82 7.40 0.91 24.56
C SER A 82 8.30 -0.12 23.91
N GLN A 83 9.10 -0.83 24.72
CA GLN A 83 9.99 -1.88 24.21
C GLN A 83 9.21 -2.99 23.50
N ASP A 84 8.04 -3.37 24.00
CA ASP A 84 7.25 -4.45 23.42
C ASP A 84 6.77 -4.12 21.99
N PHE A 85 6.44 -2.85 21.72
CA PHE A 85 6.08 -2.40 20.37
C PHE A 85 7.31 -2.35 19.45
N ILE A 86 8.44 -1.86 19.95
CA ILE A 86 9.72 -1.85 19.20
C ILE A 86 10.10 -3.28 18.81
N ASP A 87 10.01 -4.22 19.76
CA ASP A 87 10.30 -5.63 19.53
C ASP A 87 9.32 -6.24 18.50
N ALA A 88 8.03 -5.87 18.56
CA ALA A 88 7.03 -6.32 17.59
C ALA A 88 7.33 -5.84 16.16
N VAL A 89 7.80 -4.59 15.97
CA VAL A 89 8.12 -4.02 14.64
C VAL A 89 9.48 -4.42 14.08
N THR A 90 10.40 -4.85 14.94
CA THR A 90 11.78 -5.19 14.54
C THR A 90 11.87 -6.23 13.43
N PRO A 91 11.12 -7.35 13.45
CA PRO A 91 11.13 -8.33 12.35
C PRO A 91 10.74 -7.74 10.99
N LEU A 92 9.80 -6.79 10.96
CA LEU A 92 9.41 -6.12 9.71
C LEU A 92 10.55 -5.21 9.20
N MET A 93 11.16 -4.42 10.08
CA MET A 93 12.32 -3.59 9.74
C MET A 93 13.46 -4.45 9.17
N ASP A 94 13.80 -5.56 9.83
CA ASP A 94 14.85 -6.48 9.41
C ASP A 94 14.57 -7.07 8.02
N TRP A 95 13.33 -7.51 7.79
CA TRP A 95 12.91 -8.02 6.50
C TRP A 95 12.98 -6.96 5.38
N LYS A 96 12.49 -5.74 5.63
CA LYS A 96 12.56 -4.64 4.66
C LYS A 96 14.01 -4.31 4.31
N ASN A 97 14.88 -4.23 5.32
CA ASN A 97 16.32 -4.05 5.10
C ASN A 97 16.93 -5.21 4.29
N GLN A 98 16.54 -6.45 4.56
CA GLN A 98 17.04 -7.63 3.83
C GLN A 98 16.68 -7.60 2.33
N LYS A 99 15.49 -7.10 1.97
CA LYS A 99 15.05 -6.96 0.56
C LYS A 99 15.44 -5.63 -0.08
N GLY A 100 16.27 -4.83 0.57
CA GLY A 100 16.87 -3.62 0.01
C GLY A 100 16.09 -2.33 0.22
N VAL A 101 15.05 -2.33 1.06
CA VAL A 101 14.35 -1.10 1.50
C VAL A 101 14.96 -0.69 2.84
N LYS A 102 15.84 0.33 2.85
CA LYS A 102 16.50 0.71 4.10
C LYS A 102 15.48 1.31 5.07
N THR A 103 15.21 0.59 6.15
CA THR A 103 14.18 0.92 7.13
C THR A 103 14.79 1.14 8.51
N ILE A 104 14.31 2.16 9.21
CA ILE A 104 14.63 2.37 10.63
C ILE A 104 13.34 2.48 11.46
N ILE A 105 13.47 2.18 12.75
CA ILE A 105 12.42 2.40 13.74
C ILE A 105 12.69 3.71 14.47
N LEU A 106 11.66 4.55 14.55
CA LEU A 106 11.63 5.77 15.34
C LEU A 106 10.51 5.66 16.36
N THR A 107 10.71 6.27 17.52
CA THR A 107 9.72 6.30 18.59
C THR A 107 9.28 7.72 18.86
N LYS A 108 7.97 7.94 19.02
CA LYS A 108 7.50 9.21 19.57
C LYS A 108 7.79 9.32 21.06
N ASN A 109 8.06 10.51 21.56
CA ASN A 109 8.18 10.75 23.00
C ASN A 109 6.79 10.82 23.67
N PRO A 110 6.72 10.62 24.99
CA PRO A 110 5.51 10.95 25.74
C PRO A 110 5.17 12.43 25.60
N GLY A 111 3.97 12.75 25.11
CA GLY A 111 3.50 14.12 24.88
C GLY A 111 3.70 14.66 23.46
N ASP A 112 4.47 13.97 22.60
CA ASP A 112 4.55 14.33 21.18
C ASP A 112 3.16 14.18 20.55
N GLY A 113 2.68 15.27 19.93
CA GLY A 113 1.46 15.30 19.15
C GLY A 113 1.73 15.07 17.66
N PRO A 114 0.71 15.31 16.81
CA PRO A 114 0.85 15.09 15.37
C PRO A 114 1.91 15.99 14.73
N GLU A 115 2.07 17.23 15.20
CA GLU A 115 3.03 18.16 14.61
C GLU A 115 4.48 17.71 14.83
N GLU A 116 4.81 17.20 16.03
CA GLU A 116 6.14 16.67 16.33
C GLU A 116 6.48 15.46 15.44
N ILE A 117 5.53 14.54 15.25
CA ILE A 117 5.70 13.38 14.38
C ILE A 117 5.84 13.82 12.92
N ARG A 118 5.01 14.75 12.45
CA ARG A 118 5.11 15.30 11.09
C ARG A 118 6.46 15.97 10.86
N ASN A 119 6.94 16.77 11.81
CA ASN A 119 8.25 17.42 11.72
C ASN A 119 9.41 16.43 11.72
N MET A 120 9.29 15.31 12.45
CA MET A 120 10.23 14.20 12.36
C MET A 120 10.25 13.59 10.95
N ILE A 121 9.08 13.35 10.34
CA ILE A 121 8.98 12.86 8.95
C ILE A 121 9.59 13.86 7.97
N LYS A 122 9.28 15.16 8.11
CA LYS A 122 9.89 16.24 7.29
C LYS A 122 11.41 16.20 7.33
N TYR A 123 12.00 16.06 8.51
CA TYR A 123 13.44 15.97 8.65
C TYR A 123 14.05 14.83 7.82
N TYR A 124 13.46 13.63 7.88
CA TYR A 124 13.93 12.48 7.10
C TYR A 124 13.62 12.59 5.61
N TYR A 125 12.51 13.23 5.23
CA TYR A 125 12.23 13.53 3.83
C TYR A 125 13.30 14.48 3.25
N GLU A 126 13.62 15.56 3.94
CA GLU A 126 14.60 16.55 3.48
C GLU A 126 16.04 16.02 3.46
N THR A 127 16.41 15.15 4.40
CA THR A 127 17.79 14.66 4.56
C THR A 127 18.04 13.33 3.83
N GLU A 128 17.08 12.40 3.90
CA GLU A 128 17.20 11.03 3.41
C GLU A 128 16.35 10.75 2.17
N ASP A 129 15.44 11.65 1.76
CA ASP A 129 14.52 11.43 0.64
C ASP A 129 13.67 10.15 0.80
N ILE A 130 13.18 9.92 2.03
CA ILE A 130 12.31 8.78 2.36
C ILE A 130 11.07 8.76 1.46
N LYS A 131 10.51 7.56 1.26
CA LYS A 131 9.29 7.33 0.46
C LYS A 131 8.14 6.78 1.26
N TRP A 132 8.42 6.04 2.34
CA TRP A 132 7.42 5.28 3.08
C TRP A 132 7.44 5.62 4.57
N VAL A 133 6.26 5.77 5.16
CA VAL A 133 6.05 5.89 6.60
C VAL A 133 5.01 4.87 7.03
N LEU A 134 5.37 4.04 8.00
CA LEU A 134 4.44 3.14 8.67
C LEU A 134 4.21 3.61 10.11
N LEU A 135 2.97 3.97 10.41
CA LEU A 135 2.51 4.28 11.75
C LEU A 135 2.12 2.98 12.44
N ALA A 136 2.90 2.54 13.42
CA ALA A 136 2.71 1.27 14.11
C ALA A 136 2.13 1.52 15.50
N GLY A 137 0.79 1.55 15.56
CA GLY A 137 -0.01 1.81 16.75
C GLY A 137 -1.35 2.43 16.37
N ASP A 138 -2.34 2.21 17.23
CA ASP A 138 -3.67 2.81 17.10
C ASP A 138 -3.66 4.33 17.42
N ALA A 139 -4.79 5.01 17.19
CA ALA A 139 -5.03 6.42 17.48
C ALA A 139 -5.31 6.70 18.97
N GLU A 140 -5.40 5.65 19.80
CA GLU A 140 -5.62 5.79 21.23
C GLU A 140 -4.54 6.63 21.94
N SER A 141 -4.93 7.20 23.07
CA SER A 141 -4.05 8.04 23.88
C SER A 141 -2.78 7.30 24.32
N GLY A 142 -1.63 7.85 23.92
CA GLY A 142 -0.31 7.29 24.23
C GLY A 142 0.30 6.45 23.10
N LEU A 143 -0.48 6.06 22.09
CA LEU A 143 -0.04 5.41 20.86
C LEU A 143 0.23 6.45 19.77
N ILE A 144 -0.13 6.25 18.50
CA ILE A 144 0.26 7.18 17.44
C ILE A 144 -0.88 8.18 17.19
N PRO A 145 -0.70 9.46 17.56
CA PRO A 145 -1.75 10.46 17.43
C PRO A 145 -2.14 10.68 15.97
N ILE A 146 -3.30 11.28 15.79
CA ILE A 146 -3.90 11.60 14.51
C ILE A 146 -4.11 13.10 14.40
N ARG A 147 -4.27 13.62 13.18
CA ARG A 147 -4.77 14.98 12.99
C ARG A 147 -6.25 14.94 12.64
N GLU A 148 -7.01 15.87 13.17
CA GLU A 148 -8.38 16.13 12.75
C GLU A 148 -8.39 17.28 11.73
N VAL A 149 -9.20 17.15 10.68
CA VAL A 149 -9.41 18.19 9.66
C VAL A 149 -10.88 18.60 9.61
N LEU A 150 -11.12 19.88 9.29
CA LEU A 150 -12.47 20.41 9.15
C LEU A 150 -13.15 19.86 7.88
N ASN A 151 -14.33 19.28 8.03
CA ASN A 151 -15.22 18.93 6.92
C ASN A 151 -16.34 19.96 6.78
N ASP A 152 -16.20 20.82 5.79
CA ASP A 152 -17.15 21.90 5.51
C ASP A 152 -18.51 21.42 4.99
N ASP A 153 -18.59 20.21 4.43
CA ASP A 153 -19.82 19.67 3.84
C ASP A 153 -20.95 19.55 4.87
N VAL A 154 -20.59 19.38 6.14
CA VAL A 154 -21.53 19.32 7.26
C VAL A 154 -22.32 20.61 7.39
N GLY A 155 -21.65 21.75 7.22
CA GLY A 155 -22.29 23.06 7.26
C GLY A 155 -23.08 23.40 5.99
N PHE A 156 -22.64 22.90 4.83
CA PHE A 156 -23.24 23.23 3.54
C PHE A 156 -24.44 22.35 3.18
N TRP A 157 -24.34 21.05 3.45
CA TRP A 157 -25.30 20.03 3.00
C TRP A 157 -26.08 19.42 4.16
N GLY A 158 -25.69 19.71 5.41
CA GLY A 158 -26.34 19.15 6.60
C GLY A 158 -26.06 17.65 6.77
N GLU A 159 -25.05 17.15 6.07
CA GLU A 159 -24.60 15.77 6.15
C GLU A 159 -23.70 15.60 7.37
N SER A 160 -23.97 14.59 8.19
CA SER A 160 -23.10 14.27 9.33
C SER A 160 -22.74 12.80 9.25
N GLU A 161 -21.48 12.49 9.52
CA GLU A 161 -21.05 11.11 9.71
C GLU A 161 -21.87 10.45 10.83
N LYS A 162 -22.10 9.16 10.67
CA LYS A 162 -22.83 8.37 11.68
C LYS A 162 -21.99 8.13 12.94
N VAL A 163 -20.67 8.31 12.85
CA VAL A 163 -19.70 8.02 13.90
C VAL A 163 -18.66 9.15 13.95
N GLY A 164 -18.19 9.45 15.16
CA GLY A 164 -17.15 10.46 15.40
C GLY A 164 -17.67 11.88 15.49
N ASP A 165 -16.74 12.82 15.40
CA ASP A 165 -17.08 14.24 15.42
C ASP A 165 -17.90 14.58 14.16
N PRO A 166 -19.01 15.35 14.29
CA PRO A 166 -19.82 15.69 13.13
C PRO A 166 -19.05 16.51 12.11
N GLU A 167 -18.22 17.47 12.54
CA GLU A 167 -17.56 18.49 11.71
C GLU A 167 -16.10 18.15 11.43
N TYR A 168 -15.41 17.44 12.32
CA TYR A 168 -14.00 17.10 12.18
C TYR A 168 -13.82 15.63 11.78
N LYS A 169 -12.80 15.36 10.96
CA LYS A 169 -12.46 14.00 10.49
C LYS A 169 -11.03 13.63 10.80
N PRO A 170 -10.77 12.42 11.32
CA PRO A 170 -9.42 11.93 11.56
C PRO A 170 -8.70 11.71 10.23
N THR A 171 -7.40 11.98 10.18
CA THR A 171 -6.59 11.67 9.00
C THR A 171 -5.11 11.46 9.33
N ASP A 172 -4.53 10.47 8.65
CA ASP A 172 -3.07 10.29 8.56
C ASP A 172 -2.48 11.02 7.35
N TYR A 173 -3.31 11.62 6.48
CA TYR A 173 -2.84 12.40 5.34
C TYR A 173 -1.98 13.60 5.76
N TYR A 174 -2.16 14.09 6.99
CA TYR A 174 -1.30 15.09 7.62
C TYR A 174 0.18 14.68 7.69
N TYR A 175 0.45 13.38 7.78
CA TYR A 175 1.81 12.84 7.76
C TYR A 175 2.35 12.62 6.35
N ALA A 176 1.48 12.69 5.33
CA ALA A 176 1.80 12.46 3.92
C ALA A 176 2.12 13.78 3.19
N ASP A 177 1.28 14.79 3.41
CA ASP A 177 1.54 16.18 3.01
C ASP A 177 2.48 16.81 4.04
N LEU A 178 3.67 17.22 3.59
CA LEU A 178 4.75 17.80 4.38
C LEU A 178 4.87 19.32 4.14
N THR A 179 3.98 19.91 3.37
CA THR A 179 3.96 21.33 3.02
C THR A 179 3.06 22.16 3.95
N GLY A 180 3.34 23.45 4.10
CA GLY A 180 2.51 24.33 4.92
C GLY A 180 2.39 23.93 6.40
N THR A 181 1.55 24.66 7.13
CA THR A 181 1.24 24.40 8.55
C THR A 181 -0.03 23.57 8.74
N TRP A 182 -0.90 23.55 7.73
CA TRP A 182 -2.31 23.14 7.82
C TRP A 182 -3.15 23.97 8.79
N ASP A 183 -2.65 25.10 9.28
CA ASP A 183 -3.35 26.08 10.14
C ASP A 183 -2.71 27.45 9.83
N SER A 184 -3.06 28.00 8.69
CA SER A 184 -2.39 29.16 8.08
C SER A 184 -2.81 30.48 8.73
N ASN A 185 -4.01 30.54 9.30
CA ASN A 185 -4.54 31.69 10.03
C ASN A 185 -4.21 31.64 11.53
N GLY A 186 -3.56 30.57 12.00
CA GLY A 186 -3.19 30.38 13.39
C GLY A 186 -4.42 30.37 14.29
N ASN A 187 -5.56 29.91 13.76
CA ASN A 187 -6.82 29.86 14.48
C ASN A 187 -7.01 28.51 15.19
N GLY A 188 -6.12 27.52 14.98
CA GLY A 188 -6.17 26.19 15.58
C GLY A 188 -7.13 25.20 14.92
N VAL A 189 -7.73 25.57 13.79
CA VAL A 189 -8.57 24.74 12.93
C VAL A 189 -7.69 24.27 11.78
N TYR A 190 -7.62 22.95 11.58
CA TYR A 190 -6.66 22.40 10.63
C TYR A 190 -7.32 21.97 9.32
N GLY A 191 -6.61 22.20 8.21
CA GLY A 191 -7.01 21.73 6.89
C GLY A 191 -8.20 22.49 6.31
N GLU A 192 -8.32 23.78 6.64
CA GLU A 192 -9.44 24.59 6.18
C GLU A 192 -9.41 24.80 4.66
N SER A 193 -10.59 24.75 4.04
CA SER A 193 -10.72 25.02 2.60
C SER A 193 -10.41 26.49 2.27
N ALA A 194 -10.11 26.76 0.99
CA ALA A 194 -9.93 28.13 0.49
C ALA A 194 -11.11 29.07 0.81
N PHE A 195 -12.32 28.52 0.95
CA PHE A 195 -13.51 29.28 1.34
C PHE A 195 -13.40 29.82 2.77
N LYS A 196 -12.87 29.01 3.71
CA LYS A 196 -12.74 29.35 5.12
C LYS A 196 -11.55 30.26 5.42
N THR A 197 -10.43 30.04 4.72
CA THR A 197 -9.22 30.86 4.89
C THR A 197 -9.26 32.19 4.15
N GLY A 198 -10.22 32.37 3.23
CA GLY A 198 -10.34 33.58 2.42
C GLY A 198 -9.45 33.60 1.16
N GLY A 199 -9.07 32.43 0.64
CA GLY A 199 -8.54 32.31 -0.72
C GLY A 199 -7.48 31.22 -0.97
N GLN A 200 -7.09 30.42 0.02
CA GLN A 200 -6.07 29.39 -0.14
C GLN A 200 -6.43 28.10 0.62
N ASP A 201 -6.39 26.96 -0.05
CA ASP A 201 -6.52 25.67 0.62
C ASP A 201 -5.28 25.44 1.52
N GLU A 202 -5.51 25.00 2.76
CA GLU A 202 -4.43 24.71 3.68
C GLU A 202 -3.76 23.36 3.42
N ILE A 203 -4.41 22.51 2.61
CA ILE A 203 -3.94 21.20 2.19
C ILE A 203 -3.49 21.28 0.72
N ASP A 204 -2.29 20.78 0.39
CA ASP A 204 -1.77 20.80 -1.00
C ASP A 204 -2.31 19.63 -1.86
N TRP A 205 -2.86 18.60 -1.21
CA TRP A 205 -3.43 17.38 -1.83
C TRP A 205 -2.45 16.58 -2.70
N ILE A 206 -1.15 16.89 -2.62
CA ILE A 206 -0.06 16.12 -3.19
C ILE A 206 0.78 15.58 -2.03
N PRO A 207 0.85 14.25 -1.82
CA PRO A 207 1.65 13.69 -0.75
C PRO A 207 3.13 13.66 -1.14
N GLU A 208 4.02 14.07 -0.23
CA GLU A 208 5.48 13.89 -0.36
C GLU A 208 5.93 12.47 -0.06
N VAL A 209 5.20 11.77 0.82
CA VAL A 209 5.50 10.38 1.24
C VAL A 209 4.23 9.53 1.29
N TYR A 210 4.37 8.23 1.11
CA TYR A 210 3.28 7.27 1.31
C TYR A 210 3.17 6.89 2.79
N VAL A 211 1.97 7.00 3.34
CA VAL A 211 1.68 6.70 4.75
C VAL A 211 0.72 5.51 4.84
N GLY A 212 1.03 4.57 5.72
CA GLY A 212 0.10 3.51 6.14
C GLY A 212 0.12 3.35 7.66
N ARG A 213 -0.95 2.77 8.21
CA ARG A 213 -1.09 2.51 9.65
C ARG A 213 -1.36 1.03 9.92
N LEU A 214 -0.72 0.50 10.97
CA LEU A 214 -1.11 -0.73 11.65
C LEU A 214 -1.77 -0.34 12.98
N PRO A 215 -3.11 -0.27 13.05
CA PRO A 215 -3.85 0.28 14.19
C PRO A 215 -3.96 -0.77 15.31
N ALA A 216 -2.84 -1.04 15.97
CA ALA A 216 -2.76 -2.00 17.05
C ALA A 216 -2.84 -1.29 18.41
N GLY A 217 -3.78 -1.72 19.27
CA GLY A 217 -3.92 -1.20 20.62
C GLY A 217 -2.83 -1.72 21.58
N ASN A 218 -2.16 -2.81 21.21
CA ASN A 218 -1.08 -3.43 21.98
C ASN A 218 -0.06 -4.18 21.10
N ALA A 219 1.06 -4.58 21.69
CA ALA A 219 2.14 -5.24 20.97
C ALA A 219 1.79 -6.64 20.43
N ILE A 220 0.77 -7.31 20.99
CA ILE A 220 0.31 -8.62 20.51
C ILE A 220 -0.41 -8.44 19.17
N GLU A 221 -1.41 -7.56 19.13
CA GLU A 221 -2.13 -7.20 17.89
C GLU A 221 -1.16 -6.70 16.81
N LEU A 222 -0.18 -5.87 17.19
CA LEU A 222 0.82 -5.39 16.24
C LEU A 222 1.65 -6.53 15.66
N GLY A 223 2.05 -7.49 16.51
CA GLY A 223 2.74 -8.70 16.09
C GLY A 223 1.92 -9.56 15.12
N GLU A 224 0.60 -9.66 15.32
CA GLU A 224 -0.30 -10.40 14.43
C GLU A 224 -0.34 -9.78 13.02
N MET A 225 -0.53 -8.46 12.93
CA MET A 225 -0.52 -7.72 11.65
C MET A 225 0.83 -7.84 10.92
N ILE A 226 1.92 -7.76 11.67
CA ILE A 226 3.28 -7.88 11.13
C ILE A 226 3.55 -9.29 10.64
N ASN A 227 3.15 -10.32 11.39
CA ASN A 227 3.33 -11.70 10.98
C ASN A 227 2.53 -12.01 9.72
N LYS A 228 1.32 -11.46 9.57
CA LYS A 228 0.52 -11.54 8.33
C LYS A 228 1.28 -10.95 7.14
N THR A 229 1.88 -9.77 7.31
CA THR A 229 2.70 -9.09 6.29
C THR A 229 3.97 -9.90 5.94
N LEU A 230 4.71 -10.35 6.96
CA LEU A 230 5.93 -11.14 6.78
C LEU A 230 5.64 -12.46 6.09
N LYS A 231 4.57 -13.17 6.49
CA LYS A 231 4.17 -14.41 5.85
C LYS A 231 3.90 -14.19 4.37
N TYR A 232 3.12 -13.17 4.02
CA TYR A 232 2.83 -12.82 2.62
C TYR A 232 4.09 -12.49 1.81
N GLU A 233 5.05 -11.75 2.39
CA GLU A 233 6.24 -11.32 1.65
C GLU A 233 7.39 -12.35 1.61
N THR A 234 7.47 -13.26 2.58
CA THR A 234 8.61 -14.19 2.73
C THR A 234 8.27 -15.63 2.34
N GLU A 235 7.08 -16.10 2.68
CA GLU A 235 6.65 -17.49 2.47
C GLU A 235 5.12 -17.54 2.29
N PRO A 236 4.58 -16.93 1.23
CA PRO A 236 3.15 -16.90 1.02
C PRO A 236 2.61 -18.29 0.68
N PHE A 237 1.37 -18.57 1.05
CA PHE A 237 0.67 -19.77 0.63
C PHE A 237 0.33 -19.67 -0.87
N ILE A 238 1.13 -20.28 -1.74
CA ILE A 238 0.91 -20.21 -3.20
C ILE A 238 -0.32 -21.00 -3.60
N GLY A 239 -1.26 -20.37 -4.30
CA GLY A 239 -2.47 -21.03 -4.80
C GLY A 239 -3.31 -20.13 -5.71
N GLU A 240 -4.42 -20.69 -6.23
CA GLU A 240 -5.30 -20.02 -7.20
C GLU A 240 -5.89 -18.69 -6.67
N TRP A 241 -6.03 -18.54 -5.35
CA TRP A 241 -6.50 -17.30 -4.73
C TRP A 241 -5.68 -16.07 -5.17
N MET A 242 -4.39 -16.24 -5.47
CA MET A 242 -3.50 -15.17 -5.93
C MET A 242 -3.87 -14.62 -7.31
N GLU A 243 -4.59 -15.41 -8.11
CA GLU A 243 -5.03 -15.09 -9.47
C GLU A 243 -6.53 -14.72 -9.50
N ASN A 244 -7.18 -14.57 -8.34
CA ASN A 244 -8.61 -14.32 -8.24
C ASN A 244 -8.90 -12.94 -7.64
N MET A 245 -9.81 -12.18 -8.27
CA MET A 245 -10.39 -10.94 -7.74
C MET A 245 -11.86 -11.10 -7.36
N LEU A 246 -12.26 -10.55 -6.22
CA LEU A 246 -13.67 -10.42 -5.83
C LEU A 246 -14.13 -9.00 -6.12
N LEU A 247 -15.12 -8.85 -7.00
CA LEU A 247 -15.74 -7.58 -7.34
C LEU A 247 -17.15 -7.58 -6.75
N ALA A 248 -17.43 -6.67 -5.82
CA ALA A 248 -18.73 -6.57 -5.15
C ALA A 248 -19.28 -5.15 -5.33
N GLY A 249 -20.19 -5.00 -6.31
CA GLY A 249 -20.88 -3.74 -6.58
C GLY A 249 -22.29 -3.74 -5.98
N GLY A 250 -22.48 -2.94 -4.94
CA GLY A 250 -23.80 -2.65 -4.36
C GLY A 250 -24.56 -1.57 -5.13
N ILE A 251 -25.68 -1.16 -4.55
CA ILE A 251 -26.42 0.03 -4.94
C ILE A 251 -26.15 1.10 -3.88
N SER A 252 -25.60 2.23 -4.32
CA SER A 252 -25.42 3.42 -3.50
C SER A 252 -26.72 4.23 -3.53
N ASP A 253 -27.28 4.51 -4.71
CA ASP A 253 -28.57 5.21 -4.83
C ASP A 253 -29.50 4.65 -5.90
N LEU A 254 -30.80 4.75 -5.65
CA LEU A 254 -31.82 4.36 -6.61
C LEU A 254 -32.12 5.52 -7.58
N PRO A 255 -32.44 5.24 -8.84
CA PRO A 255 -32.88 6.25 -9.80
C PRO A 255 -34.01 7.12 -9.25
N GLY A 256 -33.81 8.43 -9.32
CA GLY A 256 -34.71 9.47 -8.86
C GLY A 256 -34.53 9.90 -7.41
N GLU A 257 -33.66 9.24 -6.64
CA GLU A 257 -33.25 9.72 -5.32
C GLU A 257 -32.24 10.87 -5.46
N GLU A 258 -32.34 11.84 -4.54
CA GLU A 258 -31.44 13.01 -4.49
C GLU A 258 -31.34 13.83 -5.79
N GLY A 259 -32.29 13.63 -6.71
CA GLY A 259 -32.31 14.29 -8.01
C GLY A 259 -31.42 13.63 -9.06
N ASP A 260 -30.79 12.48 -8.76
CA ASP A 260 -30.06 11.67 -9.73
C ASP A 260 -31.03 10.78 -10.53
N PRO A 261 -31.30 11.07 -11.81
CA PRO A 261 -32.23 10.27 -12.61
C PRO A 261 -31.71 8.86 -12.94
N ASP A 262 -30.40 8.62 -12.85
CA ASP A 262 -29.77 7.36 -13.24
C ASP A 262 -29.43 6.48 -12.03
N GLY A 263 -29.38 7.07 -10.83
CA GLY A 263 -28.94 6.42 -9.60
C GLY A 263 -27.49 5.96 -9.67
N GLU A 264 -27.02 5.32 -8.60
CA GLU A 264 -25.65 4.85 -8.49
C GLU A 264 -25.60 3.34 -8.22
N ASP A 265 -25.37 2.58 -9.30
CA ASP A 265 -25.16 1.13 -9.30
C ASP A 265 -23.66 0.84 -9.44
N GLU A 266 -23.04 0.40 -8.35
CA GLU A 266 -21.59 0.20 -8.24
C GLU A 266 -21.10 -1.03 -9.02
N ALA A 267 -22.01 -1.82 -9.57
CA ALA A 267 -21.64 -2.81 -10.56
C ALA A 267 -21.05 -2.14 -11.81
N ARG A 268 -21.36 -0.86 -12.09
CA ARG A 268 -20.72 -0.05 -13.14
C ARG A 268 -19.25 0.22 -12.83
N LEU A 269 -18.95 0.75 -11.64
CA LEU A 269 -17.59 1.03 -11.18
C LEU A 269 -16.74 -0.25 -11.18
N THR A 270 -17.24 -1.31 -10.55
CA THR A 270 -16.52 -2.58 -10.48
C THR A 270 -16.32 -3.23 -11.86
N SER A 271 -17.29 -3.13 -12.77
CA SER A 271 -17.11 -3.56 -14.18
C SER A 271 -16.05 -2.73 -14.90
N PHE A 272 -16.03 -1.41 -14.67
CA PHE A 272 -15.06 -0.52 -15.29
C PHE A 272 -13.64 -0.83 -14.82
N ILE A 273 -13.45 -1.03 -13.52
CA ILE A 273 -12.15 -1.43 -12.96
C ILE A 273 -11.68 -2.74 -13.60
N TRP A 274 -12.55 -3.74 -13.64
CA TRP A 274 -12.27 -5.01 -14.29
C TRP A 274 -11.83 -4.82 -15.75
N GLN A 275 -12.62 -4.13 -16.56
CA GLN A 275 -12.35 -4.03 -18.00
C GLN A 275 -11.11 -3.21 -18.37
N HIS A 276 -10.69 -2.27 -17.53
CA HIS A 276 -9.66 -1.30 -17.88
C HIS A 276 -8.36 -1.42 -17.11
N TYR A 277 -8.37 -1.99 -15.90
CA TYR A 277 -7.21 -2.01 -15.02
C TYR A 277 -6.80 -3.40 -14.53
N THR A 278 -7.55 -4.44 -14.87
CA THR A 278 -7.18 -5.81 -14.48
C THR A 278 -6.43 -6.52 -15.61
N GLN A 279 -5.44 -7.32 -15.25
CA GLN A 279 -4.67 -8.13 -16.20
C GLN A 279 -5.56 -9.28 -16.71
N TYR A 280 -5.35 -9.70 -17.96
CA TYR A 280 -6.22 -10.71 -18.59
C TYR A 280 -6.06 -12.11 -17.96
N GLU A 281 -4.99 -12.34 -17.21
CA GLU A 281 -4.72 -13.56 -16.44
C GLU A 281 -5.55 -13.64 -15.15
N MET A 282 -6.10 -12.53 -14.67
CA MET A 282 -6.90 -12.53 -13.44
C MET A 282 -8.29 -13.13 -13.69
N ASN A 283 -8.64 -14.12 -12.87
CA ASN A 283 -10.00 -14.59 -12.74
C ASN A 283 -10.79 -13.66 -11.83
N PHE A 284 -12.12 -13.70 -11.92
CA PHE A 284 -12.98 -12.87 -11.10
C PHE A 284 -14.27 -13.55 -10.68
N THR A 285 -14.75 -13.15 -9.50
CA THR A 285 -16.13 -13.35 -9.07
C THR A 285 -16.79 -11.99 -8.98
N HIS A 286 -17.84 -11.77 -9.76
CA HIS A 286 -18.61 -10.52 -9.72
C HIS A 286 -19.93 -10.72 -8.99
N LEU A 287 -20.06 -10.07 -7.83
CA LEU A 287 -21.28 -10.02 -7.03
C LEU A 287 -21.95 -8.66 -7.25
N CYS A 288 -23.20 -8.66 -7.72
CA CYS A 288 -23.95 -7.44 -7.99
C CYS A 288 -25.41 -7.55 -7.57
N ASN A 289 -26.07 -6.41 -7.37
CA ASN A 289 -27.51 -6.35 -7.12
C ASN A 289 -28.30 -6.17 -8.42
N PHE A 290 -28.65 -7.27 -9.09
CA PHE A 290 -29.36 -7.23 -10.37
C PHE A 290 -30.89 -7.10 -10.27
N ASN A 291 -31.45 -6.95 -9.06
CA ASN A 291 -32.91 -6.82 -8.88
C ASN A 291 -33.43 -5.43 -9.33
N THR A 292 -32.53 -4.53 -9.67
CA THR A 292 -32.83 -3.16 -10.08
C THR A 292 -33.20 -3.04 -11.55
N GLY A 293 -32.54 -3.81 -12.43
CA GLY A 293 -32.63 -3.63 -13.87
C GLY A 293 -32.01 -2.31 -14.38
N TYR A 294 -31.28 -1.56 -13.55
CA TYR A 294 -30.68 -0.26 -13.89
C TYR A 294 -29.39 -0.38 -14.68
N TYR A 295 -28.65 -1.46 -14.44
CA TYR A 295 -27.45 -1.82 -15.17
C TYR A 295 -27.37 -3.34 -15.31
N THR A 296 -26.83 -3.80 -16.44
CA THR A 296 -26.54 -5.21 -16.68
C THR A 296 -25.05 -5.35 -16.86
N PRO A 297 -24.33 -5.87 -15.85
CA PRO A 297 -22.90 -6.08 -15.94
C PRO A 297 -22.55 -7.02 -17.11
N PRO A 298 -21.42 -6.79 -17.80
CA PRO A 298 -20.92 -7.74 -18.78
C PRO A 298 -20.43 -9.01 -18.08
N GLY A 299 -20.36 -10.13 -18.82
CA GLY A 299 -19.80 -11.37 -18.29
C GLY A 299 -20.74 -12.14 -17.34
N THR A 300 -20.14 -12.95 -16.47
CA THR A 300 -20.88 -13.77 -15.49
C THR A 300 -20.88 -13.09 -14.15
N TYR A 301 -22.05 -12.99 -13.53
CA TYR A 301 -22.24 -12.36 -12.23
C TYR A 301 -23.25 -13.14 -11.37
N SER A 302 -23.18 -12.95 -10.06
CA SER A 302 -24.07 -13.56 -9.05
C SER A 302 -24.65 -12.50 -8.11
N SER A 303 -25.69 -12.86 -7.35
CA SER A 303 -26.34 -11.90 -6.45
C SER A 303 -25.39 -11.47 -5.32
N LEU A 304 -25.27 -10.15 -5.11
CA LEU A 304 -24.68 -9.61 -3.89
C LEU A 304 -25.64 -9.85 -2.71
N THR A 305 -25.20 -10.71 -1.79
CA THR A 305 -25.87 -11.05 -0.53
C THR A 305 -24.81 -11.32 0.53
N GLN A 306 -25.17 -11.22 1.81
CA GLN A 306 -24.24 -11.52 2.90
C GLN A 306 -23.63 -12.92 2.78
N ILE A 307 -24.44 -13.92 2.41
CA ILE A 307 -24.00 -15.31 2.23
C ILE A 307 -22.99 -15.42 1.09
N ASN A 308 -23.29 -14.87 -0.10
CA ASN A 308 -22.39 -14.98 -1.24
C ASN A 308 -21.08 -14.22 -1.03
N PHE A 309 -21.14 -13.06 -0.37
CA PHE A 309 -19.95 -12.29 -0.02
C PHE A 309 -19.09 -13.07 0.97
N ASN A 310 -19.65 -13.55 2.09
CA ASN A 310 -18.93 -14.35 3.09
C ASN A 310 -18.31 -15.63 2.52
N ASN A 311 -19.04 -16.36 1.68
CA ASN A 311 -18.53 -17.55 1.00
C ASN A 311 -17.35 -17.21 0.09
N SER A 312 -17.44 -16.11 -0.65
CA SER A 312 -16.36 -15.64 -1.51
C SER A 312 -15.16 -15.22 -0.65
N PHE A 313 -15.36 -14.35 0.33
CA PHE A 313 -14.32 -13.89 1.24
C PHE A 313 -13.52 -15.07 1.85
N THR A 314 -14.22 -16.09 2.37
CA THR A 314 -13.60 -17.28 2.96
C THR A 314 -12.86 -18.16 1.94
N SER A 315 -13.24 -18.12 0.66
CA SER A 315 -12.61 -18.93 -0.39
C SER A 315 -11.21 -18.44 -0.80
N GLY A 316 -10.85 -17.20 -0.44
CA GLY A 316 -9.55 -16.60 -0.74
C GLY A 316 -9.50 -15.90 -2.09
N TYR A 317 -9.07 -14.63 -2.07
CA TYR A 317 -8.88 -13.75 -3.23
C TYR A 317 -7.65 -12.88 -2.98
N SER A 318 -6.88 -12.53 -4.01
CA SER A 318 -5.74 -11.62 -3.87
C SER A 318 -6.19 -10.19 -3.64
N THR A 319 -7.33 -9.84 -4.24
CA THR A 319 -7.87 -8.49 -4.24
C THR A 319 -9.39 -8.54 -4.13
N ILE A 320 -9.92 -7.72 -3.24
CA ILE A 320 -11.36 -7.56 -3.04
C ILE A 320 -11.68 -6.08 -3.26
N ILE A 321 -12.68 -5.80 -4.09
CA ILE A 321 -13.22 -4.47 -4.31
C ILE A 321 -14.67 -4.51 -3.86
N PHE A 322 -15.01 -3.74 -2.84
CA PHE A 322 -16.38 -3.47 -2.44
C PHE A 322 -16.69 -2.02 -2.73
N ALA A 323 -17.83 -1.76 -3.37
CA ALA A 323 -18.34 -0.41 -3.57
C ALA A 323 -19.83 -0.39 -3.22
N GLY A 324 -20.21 0.56 -2.38
CA GLY A 324 -21.57 0.71 -1.86
C GLY A 324 -21.60 1.51 -0.56
N HIS A 325 -22.60 1.26 0.29
CA HIS A 325 -22.69 1.91 1.58
C HIS A 325 -21.78 1.25 2.63
N GLY A 326 -21.39 2.03 3.63
CA GLY A 326 -20.64 1.54 4.78
C GLY A 326 -21.17 2.08 6.10
N ASN A 327 -20.87 1.35 7.16
CA ASN A 327 -20.80 1.85 8.52
C ASN A 327 -19.44 1.42 9.11
N PHE A 328 -19.11 1.92 10.31
CA PHE A 328 -17.88 1.53 11.01
C PHE A 328 -17.74 0.02 11.23
N ASP A 329 -18.84 -0.73 11.33
CA ASP A 329 -18.85 -2.15 11.60
C ASP A 329 -19.30 -3.02 10.41
N SER A 330 -19.61 -2.43 9.25
CA SER A 330 -20.27 -3.18 8.18
C SER A 330 -20.19 -2.57 6.78
N TYR A 331 -20.17 -3.45 5.78
CA TYR A 331 -20.50 -3.16 4.39
C TYR A 331 -21.99 -3.36 4.16
N VAL A 332 -22.61 -2.42 3.42
CA VAL A 332 -24.05 -2.30 3.28
C VAL A 332 -24.43 -2.00 1.83
N ASP A 333 -25.57 -2.51 1.41
CA ASP A 333 -26.15 -2.29 0.08
C ASP A 333 -27.54 -1.69 0.21
N LYS A 334 -27.89 -0.70 -0.61
CA LYS A 334 -29.25 -0.15 -0.64
C LYS A 334 -30.21 -1.17 -1.22
N ASN A 335 -31.31 -1.42 -0.52
CA ASN A 335 -32.33 -2.35 -0.97
C ASN A 335 -33.24 -1.67 -2.00
N PRO A 336 -33.39 -2.21 -3.22
CA PRO A 336 -34.34 -1.68 -4.20
C PRO A 336 -35.80 -1.70 -3.75
N LEU A 337 -36.12 -2.51 -2.72
CA LEU A 337 -37.44 -2.57 -2.09
C LEU A 337 -37.59 -1.58 -0.90
N GLY A 338 -36.57 -0.75 -0.64
CA GLY A 338 -36.50 0.20 0.46
C GLY A 338 -35.64 -0.27 1.64
N GLY A 339 -34.88 0.68 2.21
CA GLY A 339 -33.97 0.44 3.33
C GLY A 339 -32.59 -0.08 2.89
N PHE A 340 -31.87 -0.69 3.82
CA PHE A 340 -30.50 -1.17 3.63
C PHE A 340 -30.39 -2.67 3.94
N ARG A 341 -29.45 -3.35 3.28
CA ARG A 341 -29.11 -4.76 3.47
C ARG A 341 -27.66 -4.88 3.92
N THR A 342 -27.42 -5.57 5.02
CA THR A 342 -26.06 -5.90 5.46
C THR A 342 -25.43 -6.91 4.48
N ILE A 343 -24.19 -6.63 4.07
CA ILE A 343 -23.41 -7.49 3.17
C ILE A 343 -22.26 -8.17 3.91
N PHE A 344 -21.61 -7.49 4.84
CA PHE A 344 -20.49 -8.05 5.59
C PHE A 344 -20.31 -7.26 6.88
N THR A 345 -20.09 -7.91 8.02
CA THR A 345 -19.94 -7.26 9.32
C THR A 345 -18.54 -7.45 9.90
N SER A 346 -18.22 -6.71 10.95
CA SER A 346 -17.07 -6.94 11.84
C SER A 346 -17.06 -8.37 12.40
N ASP A 347 -18.22 -8.90 12.80
CA ASP A 347 -18.36 -10.29 13.24
C ASP A 347 -18.05 -11.28 12.12
N ASP A 348 -18.52 -11.02 10.88
CA ASP A 348 -18.20 -11.86 9.72
C ASP A 348 -16.68 -11.84 9.43
N ALA A 349 -16.06 -10.65 9.49
CA ALA A 349 -14.63 -10.47 9.30
C ALA A 349 -13.81 -11.22 10.37
N GLY A 350 -14.17 -11.08 11.65
CA GLY A 350 -13.49 -11.76 12.76
C GLY A 350 -13.68 -13.28 12.77
N ASN A 351 -14.72 -13.79 12.12
CA ASN A 351 -14.97 -15.23 11.96
C ASN A 351 -14.52 -15.79 10.59
N SER A 352 -13.90 -14.96 9.74
CA SER A 352 -13.42 -15.38 8.43
C SER A 352 -12.32 -16.44 8.55
N ASN A 353 -12.29 -17.38 7.61
CA ASN A 353 -11.38 -18.55 7.65
C ASN A 353 -10.50 -18.67 6.40
N ASN A 354 -10.23 -17.55 5.71
CA ASN A 354 -9.28 -17.46 4.59
C ASN A 354 -7.81 -17.44 5.07
N PHE A 355 -7.47 -18.36 5.98
CA PHE A 355 -6.14 -18.46 6.59
C PHE A 355 -5.05 -18.54 5.52
N ASP A 356 -3.95 -17.81 5.74
CA ASP A 356 -2.80 -17.68 4.84
C ASP A 356 -3.11 -17.13 3.42
N MET A 357 -4.33 -16.65 3.18
CA MET A 357 -4.78 -16.03 1.92
C MET A 357 -5.25 -14.59 2.16
N PRO A 358 -4.38 -13.68 2.64
CA PRO A 358 -4.77 -12.30 2.91
C PRO A 358 -5.05 -11.56 1.60
N SER A 359 -6.09 -10.74 1.59
CA SER A 359 -6.48 -9.92 0.44
C SER A 359 -6.05 -8.46 0.61
N LEU A 360 -5.72 -7.79 -0.49
CA LEU A 360 -5.80 -6.33 -0.54
C LEU A 360 -7.27 -5.93 -0.76
N ILE A 361 -7.83 -5.15 0.15
CA ILE A 361 -9.24 -4.76 0.12
C ILE A 361 -9.34 -3.27 -0.18
N TYR A 362 -10.06 -2.94 -1.24
CA TYR A 362 -10.49 -1.58 -1.56
C TYR A 362 -11.98 -1.48 -1.25
N ALA A 363 -12.33 -0.70 -0.24
CA ALA A 363 -13.71 -0.45 0.15
C ALA A 363 -14.06 1.01 -0.17
N ASP A 364 -14.85 1.20 -1.22
CA ASP A 364 -15.52 2.45 -1.50
C ASP A 364 -16.85 2.46 -0.72
N ALA A 365 -16.74 2.82 0.56
CA ALA A 365 -17.81 2.73 1.54
C ALA A 365 -17.55 3.65 2.74
N CYS A 366 -18.58 4.35 3.20
CA CYS A 366 -18.46 5.32 4.28
C CYS A 366 -18.02 4.71 5.62
N SER A 367 -17.17 5.42 6.37
CA SER A 367 -16.82 5.12 7.77
C SER A 367 -16.22 3.74 8.06
N THR A 368 -15.85 2.92 7.06
CA THR A 368 -15.36 1.55 7.30
C THR A 368 -13.95 1.49 7.92
N SER A 369 -13.30 2.64 8.10
CA SER A 369 -11.96 2.79 8.67
C SER A 369 -11.89 3.99 9.60
N THR A 370 -12.93 4.21 10.40
CA THR A 370 -12.96 5.24 11.45
C THR A 370 -12.09 4.79 12.64
N PHE A 371 -10.76 4.85 12.50
CA PHE A 371 -9.77 4.33 13.45
C PHE A 371 -9.56 5.20 14.70
N ASP A 372 -10.30 6.30 14.84
CA ASP A 372 -10.25 7.18 16.01
C ASP A 372 -11.41 6.92 16.99
N GLN A 373 -12.44 6.17 16.56
CA GLN A 373 -13.65 5.90 17.33
C GLN A 373 -14.03 4.43 17.26
N ASN A 374 -14.53 3.90 18.39
CA ASN A 374 -15.02 2.53 18.48
C ASN A 374 -13.97 1.52 17.98
N ASP A 375 -12.90 1.33 18.76
CA ASP A 375 -11.87 0.31 18.53
C ASP A 375 -12.52 -1.00 18.02
N ASN A 376 -11.88 -1.57 17.00
CA ASN A 376 -12.37 -2.71 16.22
C ASN A 376 -13.48 -2.33 15.23
N ASN A 377 -13.32 -1.22 14.52
CA ASN A 377 -14.05 -1.03 13.27
C ASN A 377 -13.69 -2.13 12.26
N ILE A 378 -14.50 -2.31 11.23
CA ILE A 378 -14.33 -3.42 10.27
C ILE A 378 -12.96 -3.36 9.57
N GLY A 379 -12.43 -2.17 9.27
CA GLY A 379 -11.10 -2.00 8.69
C GLY A 379 -9.99 -2.48 9.62
N GLU A 380 -10.08 -2.18 10.92
CA GLU A 380 -9.11 -2.65 11.92
C GLU A 380 -9.16 -4.17 12.08
N ILE A 381 -10.36 -4.74 12.19
CA ILE A 381 -10.55 -6.19 12.33
C ILE A 381 -9.99 -6.95 11.13
N LEU A 382 -10.13 -6.41 9.92
CA LEU A 382 -9.62 -7.04 8.71
C LEU A 382 -8.08 -7.07 8.66
N ILE A 383 -7.43 -6.09 9.29
CA ILE A 383 -5.96 -5.99 9.35
C ILE A 383 -5.39 -6.83 10.50
N LYS A 384 -6.05 -6.84 11.68
CA LYS A 384 -5.76 -7.74 12.82
C LYS A 384 -5.81 -9.20 12.33
#